data_AF-A0A1S3EI56-F1
#
_entry.id   AF-A0A1S3EI56-F1
#
_cell.length_a   1.000
_cell.length_b   1.000
_cell.length_c   1.000
_cell.angle_alpha   90.00
_cell.angle_beta   90.00
_cell.angle_gamma   90.00
#
_symmetry.space_group_name_H-M   'P 1'
#
loop_
_entity.id
_entity.type
_entity.pdbx_description
1 polymer ?
#
loop_
_entity_poly.entity_id
_entity_poly.type
_entity_poly.pdbx_seq_one_letter_code
_entity_poly.pdbx_strand_id
1 'polypeptide(L)'
;MTDSFAKYASHINASNCYRHKKKTMFIFSTPSSSPSTAFFSPPRASNSKPLLSISSSNFYLRSSTSSVCSSTSLTFKIPRKPKESYLVSANMTSSVSNRTFLNAQNEQDVLSGIKKEVEAGTLPPAVAAGMEEVYLNYKSAVIKSGDPKADETVLSNMTALLDRIFLDVKEPFVFEPHHKAKREPFDYYMFGQNYIRPLVDFKHSYVGNMPLFMEMEEQLKQGHNIILMSNHQSEADPAIIALLLEVRLPTIVENMIYVAGDRVITDPLCKPFSIGRNLICVYSKKHMLDDPELIDMKRKANTRSLKEMATLLRSGSQIIWIAPSGGRDRPVSDSGEWAPAPFDPSSVDNMRRLVEHSGPPGHIYPLAILCHDIMPPPLKVEKEIGEKRVISFHGAGISVAPEISFSNVTAACENPEKAKDAYTKALYDSVTEQYDVLKSAIHGKKGLEASTPVVSLSKPRLKTDTQKPCMIL
;
A
#
# COMPACT_ATOMS: atom_id res chain seq x y z
N MET A 1 9.34 10.81 -73.43
CA MET A 1 9.25 9.40 -73.04
C MET A 1 8.18 9.34 -71.96
N THR A 2 6.91 9.43 -72.39
CA THR A 2 6.05 8.27 -72.70
C THR A 2 5.74 7.51 -71.42
N ASP A 3 4.62 7.81 -70.76
CA ASP A 3 3.26 7.38 -71.11
C ASP A 3 2.91 6.07 -70.38
N SER A 4 1.72 5.78 -69.86
CA SER A 4 0.44 6.48 -69.76
C SER A 4 -0.60 5.38 -69.46
N PHE A 5 -1.48 5.60 -68.47
CA PHE A 5 -2.93 5.28 -68.52
C PHE A 5 -3.39 3.80 -68.52
N ALA A 6 -4.62 3.40 -68.16
CA ALA A 6 -5.87 4.04 -67.72
C ALA A 6 -6.66 2.99 -66.88
N LYS A 7 -7.42 3.36 -65.84
CA LYS A 7 -8.91 3.48 -65.84
C LYS A 7 -9.66 2.66 -66.91
N TYR A 8 -10.66 1.85 -66.53
CA TYR A 8 -12.08 2.27 -66.45
C TYR A 8 -13.01 1.12 -66.01
N ALA A 9 -14.11 1.52 -65.36
CA ALA A 9 -15.23 0.70 -64.97
C ALA A 9 -16.17 0.35 -66.15
N SER A 10 -16.90 -0.77 -66.06
CA SER A 10 -18.37 -0.88 -66.21
C SER A 10 -18.81 -2.29 -66.61
N HIS A 11 -19.82 -2.85 -65.92
CA HIS A 11 -21.03 -3.54 -66.47
C HIS A 11 -21.72 -4.32 -65.33
N ILE A 12 -22.86 -3.83 -64.82
CA ILE A 12 -24.26 -4.20 -65.16
C ILE A 12 -24.74 -5.54 -64.54
N ASN A 13 -25.72 -5.38 -63.64
CA ASN A 13 -26.88 -6.21 -63.28
C ASN A 13 -26.79 -7.74 -63.27
N ALA A 14 -27.18 -8.35 -62.14
CA ALA A 14 -28.33 -9.26 -62.07
C ALA A 14 -28.62 -9.76 -60.64
N SER A 15 -29.81 -9.44 -60.15
CA SER A 15 -30.82 -10.41 -59.66
C SER A 15 -30.58 -11.28 -58.41
N ASN A 16 -31.60 -11.18 -57.54
CA ASN A 16 -32.21 -12.23 -56.71
C ASN A 16 -31.61 -12.59 -55.34
N CYS A 17 -32.29 -12.06 -54.31
CA CYS A 17 -32.96 -12.83 -53.26
C CYS A 17 -32.62 -14.32 -53.18
N TYR A 18 -32.05 -14.78 -52.06
CA TYR A 18 -32.67 -15.87 -51.30
C TYR A 18 -32.28 -15.81 -49.81
N ARG A 19 -33.34 -15.86 -49.02
CA ARG A 19 -33.47 -15.85 -47.58
C ARG A 19 -33.02 -17.21 -47.02
N HIS A 20 -32.05 -17.25 -46.11
CA HIS A 20 -31.85 -18.43 -45.25
C HIS A 20 -31.71 -18.05 -43.77
N LYS A 21 -32.87 -18.16 -43.10
CA LYS A 21 -33.11 -18.66 -41.73
C LYS A 21 -31.91 -18.66 -40.77
N LYS A 22 -31.82 -17.65 -39.91
CA LYS A 22 -31.18 -17.80 -38.60
C LYS A 22 -32.07 -18.71 -37.74
N LYS A 23 -31.57 -19.92 -37.46
CA LYS A 23 -32.11 -20.81 -36.43
C LYS A 23 -31.81 -20.20 -35.07
N THR A 24 -32.87 -19.86 -34.37
CA THR A 24 -32.91 -19.64 -32.93
C THR A 24 -32.49 -20.95 -32.24
N MET A 25 -31.38 -20.94 -31.50
CA MET A 25 -31.17 -21.90 -30.42
C MET A 25 -31.35 -21.13 -29.11
N PHE A 26 -32.50 -21.35 -28.49
CA PHE A 26 -32.67 -21.16 -27.06
C PHE A 26 -31.86 -22.26 -26.37
N ILE A 27 -30.82 -21.87 -25.65
CA ILE A 27 -30.23 -22.71 -24.60
C ILE A 27 -30.62 -22.04 -23.28
N PHE A 28 -31.61 -22.63 -22.62
CA PHE A 28 -31.89 -22.39 -21.21
C PHE A 28 -30.63 -22.74 -20.42
N SER A 29 -30.00 -21.73 -19.83
CA SER A 29 -29.12 -21.92 -18.69
C SER A 29 -29.76 -21.18 -17.51
N THR A 30 -30.06 -21.97 -16.50
CA THR A 30 -30.68 -21.60 -15.24
C THR A 30 -29.86 -20.55 -14.50
N PRO A 31 -30.48 -19.58 -13.79
CA PRO A 31 -29.74 -18.71 -12.91
C PRO A 31 -29.30 -19.54 -11.69
N SER A 32 -28.01 -19.85 -11.60
CA SER A 32 -27.42 -20.38 -10.38
C SER A 32 -27.55 -19.31 -9.30
N SER A 33 -28.38 -19.63 -8.31
CA SER A 33 -28.58 -18.94 -7.05
C SER A 33 -27.31 -18.33 -6.47
N SER A 34 -27.32 -17.02 -6.30
CA SER A 34 -26.41 -16.27 -5.43
C SER A 34 -26.45 -16.86 -4.01
N PRO A 35 -25.30 -17.09 -3.34
CA PRO A 35 -25.32 -17.36 -1.90
C PRO A 35 -25.74 -16.07 -1.18
N SER A 36 -26.88 -16.17 -0.50
CA SER A 36 -27.50 -15.12 0.28
C SER A 36 -26.53 -14.42 1.23
N THR A 37 -26.61 -13.09 1.21
CA THR A 37 -26.19 -12.20 2.29
C THR A 37 -26.95 -12.55 3.58
N ALA A 38 -26.25 -13.18 4.54
CA ALA A 38 -26.77 -13.39 5.87
C ALA A 38 -25.67 -13.09 6.89
N PHE A 39 -25.33 -11.82 7.09
CA PHE A 39 -24.58 -11.40 8.26
C PHE A 39 -25.03 -10.01 8.73
N PHE A 40 -25.32 -9.94 10.04
CA PHE A 40 -25.82 -8.83 10.87
C PHE A 40 -27.34 -8.65 10.96
N SER A 41 -27.95 -9.44 11.86
CA SER A 41 -29.10 -8.98 12.65
C SER A 41 -28.60 -8.49 14.01
N PRO A 42 -28.91 -7.26 14.46
CA PRO A 42 -28.60 -6.83 15.83
C PRO A 42 -29.54 -7.52 16.82
N PRO A 43 -29.11 -7.77 18.07
CA PRO A 43 -30.00 -8.33 19.08
C PRO A 43 -31.12 -7.34 19.41
N ARG A 44 -32.34 -7.87 19.40
CA ARG A 44 -33.58 -7.20 19.79
C ARG A 44 -33.47 -6.79 21.27
N ALA A 45 -33.45 -5.49 21.54
CA ALA A 45 -33.61 -4.96 22.89
C ALA A 45 -35.04 -5.26 23.38
N SER A 46 -35.16 -5.98 24.50
CA SER A 46 -36.43 -6.18 25.19
C SER A 46 -36.78 -4.94 25.99
N ASN A 47 -38.03 -4.51 25.84
CA ASN A 47 -38.67 -3.43 26.58
C ASN A 47 -38.67 -3.70 28.09
N SER A 48 -38.22 -2.70 28.86
CA SER A 48 -38.81 -2.36 30.16
C SER A 48 -38.78 -0.84 30.38
N LYS A 49 -39.97 -0.27 30.58
CA LYS A 49 -40.25 1.10 31.06
C LYS A 49 -40.70 1.01 32.53
N PRO A 50 -40.92 2.12 33.27
CA PRO A 50 -40.17 3.38 33.34
C PRO A 50 -39.81 3.76 34.80
N LEU A 51 -39.05 4.85 34.91
CA LEU A 51 -38.66 5.58 36.13
C LEU A 51 -39.80 5.94 37.08
N LEU A 52 -39.52 5.87 38.39
CA LEU A 52 -40.13 6.69 39.43
C LEU A 52 -39.04 7.40 40.24
N SER A 53 -39.25 8.70 40.40
CA SER A 53 -38.49 9.68 41.15
C SER A 53 -38.63 9.49 42.67
N ILE A 54 -37.53 9.57 43.42
CA ILE A 54 -37.53 10.13 44.77
C ILE A 54 -36.28 10.98 44.97
N SER A 55 -36.55 12.20 45.46
CA SER A 55 -35.64 13.27 45.83
C SER A 55 -34.89 12.96 47.13
N SER A 56 -33.71 13.60 47.29
CA SER A 56 -33.33 14.43 48.44
C SER A 56 -31.99 14.08 49.14
N SER A 57 -31.12 15.11 49.13
CA SER A 57 -30.24 15.59 50.20
C SER A 57 -29.10 14.69 50.73
N ASN A 58 -27.84 15.08 50.53
CA ASN A 58 -27.13 16.03 51.40
C ASN A 58 -25.62 16.12 51.10
N PHE A 59 -25.14 17.35 51.22
CA PHE A 59 -23.79 17.83 51.46
C PHE A 59 -22.83 16.86 52.17
N TYR A 60 -21.56 16.83 51.76
CA TYR A 60 -20.42 17.30 52.57
C TYR A 60 -19.18 17.51 51.70
N LEU A 61 -18.67 18.74 51.71
CA LEU A 61 -17.29 19.08 51.37
C LEU A 61 -16.34 18.51 52.44
N ARG A 62 -15.19 17.96 52.03
CA ARG A 62 -13.92 18.24 52.73
C ARG A 62 -12.71 17.97 51.85
N SER A 63 -11.80 18.94 51.84
CA SER A 63 -10.53 18.97 51.13
C SER A 63 -9.38 18.35 51.92
N SER A 64 -8.25 18.17 51.22
CA SER A 64 -6.85 18.07 51.72
C SER A 64 -6.49 16.76 52.44
N THR A 65 -5.32 16.14 52.31
CA THR A 65 -3.96 16.53 51.89
C THR A 65 -3.13 15.26 51.61
N SER A 66 -2.01 15.46 50.90
CA SER A 66 -0.87 14.57 50.68
C SER A 66 -0.36 13.76 51.89
N SER A 67 0.10 12.53 51.66
CA SER A 67 1.30 11.98 52.33
C SER A 67 1.94 10.82 51.56
N VAL A 68 3.25 10.94 51.36
CA VAL A 68 4.22 9.93 50.94
C VAL A 68 4.30 8.79 51.98
N CYS A 69 4.44 7.53 51.54
CA CYS A 69 5.33 6.56 52.20
C CYS A 69 5.59 5.29 51.39
N SER A 70 6.83 4.81 51.50
CA SER A 70 7.47 3.73 50.75
C SER A 70 7.22 2.33 51.33
N SER A 71 7.37 1.35 50.43
CA SER A 71 7.93 0.00 50.60
C SER A 71 7.45 -0.91 51.74
N THR A 72 6.91 -2.08 51.37
CA THR A 72 7.36 -3.37 51.93
C THR A 72 6.92 -4.54 51.04
N SER A 73 7.88 -5.43 50.80
CA SER A 73 7.81 -6.64 50.00
C SER A 73 7.13 -7.80 50.74
N LEU A 74 6.23 -8.53 50.07
CA LEU A 74 5.70 -9.81 50.53
C LEU A 74 6.03 -10.92 49.53
N THR A 75 6.87 -11.83 49.99
CA THR A 75 7.42 -12.99 49.28
C THR A 75 6.49 -14.19 49.45
N PHE A 76 5.98 -14.75 48.35
CA PHE A 76 5.27 -16.03 48.35
C PHE A 76 6.18 -17.17 47.87
N LYS A 77 6.31 -18.21 48.69
CA LYS A 77 7.07 -19.44 48.43
C LYS A 77 6.18 -20.48 47.73
N ILE A 78 6.65 -21.08 46.62
CA ILE A 78 6.07 -22.26 45.96
C ILE A 78 7.16 -23.33 45.81
N PRO A 79 6.88 -24.65 45.96
CA PRO A 79 7.90 -25.68 46.17
C PRO A 79 8.59 -26.16 44.88
N ARG A 80 9.87 -26.53 45.01
CA ARG A 80 10.73 -27.13 43.97
C ARG A 80 10.43 -28.63 43.77
N LYS A 81 10.39 -29.09 42.51
CA LYS A 81 10.59 -30.49 42.09
C LYS A 81 11.94 -30.62 41.34
N PRO A 82 12.56 -31.82 41.28
CA PRO A 82 13.98 -31.97 40.97
C PRO A 82 14.28 -32.00 39.46
N LYS A 83 15.56 -31.68 39.18
CA LYS A 83 16.23 -31.54 37.89
C LYS A 83 16.21 -32.83 37.06
N GLU A 84 15.95 -32.70 35.77
CA GLU A 84 16.50 -33.57 34.73
C GLU A 84 17.46 -32.77 33.85
N SER A 85 18.67 -33.31 33.73
CA SER A 85 19.81 -32.74 33.02
C SER A 85 19.67 -32.97 31.52
N TYR A 86 19.55 -31.88 30.76
CA TYR A 86 19.96 -31.87 29.37
C TYR A 86 21.18 -30.96 29.24
N LEU A 87 22.29 -31.57 28.84
CA LEU A 87 23.54 -30.92 28.48
C LEU A 87 23.26 -29.79 27.48
N VAL A 88 23.33 -28.56 27.96
CA VAL A 88 23.45 -27.39 27.09
C VAL A 88 24.87 -27.43 26.54
N SER A 89 24.98 -27.88 25.29
CA SER A 89 26.21 -27.74 24.52
C SER A 89 26.56 -26.25 24.47
N ALA A 90 27.66 -25.89 25.12
CA ALA A 90 28.24 -24.57 25.09
C ALA A 90 28.81 -24.31 23.69
N ASN A 91 27.94 -23.90 22.76
CA ASN A 91 28.30 -23.39 21.44
C ASN A 91 27.42 -22.20 21.04
N MET A 92 27.04 -21.36 22.01
CA MET A 92 26.26 -20.13 21.81
C MET A 92 27.14 -18.88 21.95
N THR A 93 28.35 -18.93 21.37
CA THR A 93 29.26 -17.76 21.29
C THR A 93 30.03 -17.71 19.96
N SER A 94 29.42 -18.13 18.84
CA SER A 94 30.03 -17.94 17.51
C SER A 94 29.06 -17.59 16.36
N SER A 95 27.79 -17.25 16.61
CA SER A 95 26.92 -16.71 15.55
C SER A 95 27.14 -15.21 15.33
N VAL A 96 28.41 -14.78 15.19
CA VAL A 96 28.70 -13.74 14.20
C VAL A 96 28.51 -14.43 12.85
N SER A 97 27.25 -14.70 12.50
CA SER A 97 26.86 -15.21 11.19
C SER A 97 27.58 -14.34 10.17
N ASN A 98 28.44 -14.95 9.34
CA ASN A 98 29.09 -14.29 8.21
C ASN A 98 28.09 -13.32 7.58
N ARG A 99 28.29 -12.02 7.79
CA ARG A 99 27.47 -10.98 7.16
C ARG A 99 28.00 -10.79 5.75
N THR A 100 27.86 -11.86 4.95
CA THR A 100 28.45 -12.01 3.61
C THR A 100 28.25 -10.77 2.77
N PHE A 101 27.03 -10.19 2.81
CA PHE A 101 26.69 -8.99 2.07
C PHE A 101 27.19 -7.68 2.70
N LEU A 102 27.19 -7.54 4.04
CA LEU A 102 27.71 -6.31 4.67
C LEU A 102 29.23 -6.17 4.58
N ASN A 103 29.95 -7.28 4.38
CA ASN A 103 31.40 -7.27 4.22
C ASN A 103 31.84 -6.92 2.79
N ALA A 104 30.91 -6.89 1.82
CA ALA A 104 31.22 -6.62 0.43
C ALA A 104 31.71 -5.18 0.21
N GLN A 105 32.85 -5.02 -0.46
CA GLN A 105 33.47 -3.71 -0.71
C GLN A 105 33.25 -3.22 -2.15
N ASN A 106 32.72 -4.08 -3.02
CA ASN A 106 32.50 -3.79 -4.42
C ASN A 106 31.44 -4.74 -5.01
N GLU A 107 31.06 -4.51 -6.26
CA GLU A 107 30.09 -5.34 -7.00
C GLU A 107 30.48 -6.82 -7.07
N GLN A 108 31.75 -7.12 -7.32
CA GLN A 108 32.22 -8.49 -7.44
C GLN A 108 32.06 -9.24 -6.12
N ASP A 109 32.31 -8.59 -4.99
CA ASP A 109 32.08 -9.16 -3.67
C ASP A 109 30.60 -9.45 -3.43
N VAL A 110 29.70 -8.54 -3.82
CA VAL A 110 28.24 -8.74 -3.70
C VAL A 110 27.78 -9.95 -4.52
N LEU A 111 28.10 -9.97 -5.82
CA LEU A 111 27.66 -11.04 -6.72
C LEU A 111 28.29 -12.39 -6.38
N SER A 112 29.56 -12.41 -5.95
CA SER A 112 30.20 -13.64 -5.47
C SER A 112 29.61 -14.10 -4.14
N GLY A 113 29.16 -13.18 -3.29
CA GLY A 113 28.43 -13.47 -2.05
C GLY A 113 27.13 -14.24 -2.32
N ILE A 114 26.33 -13.81 -3.30
CA ILE A 114 25.11 -14.53 -3.71
C ILE A 114 25.43 -15.98 -4.08
N LYS A 115 26.43 -16.19 -4.95
CA LYS A 115 26.85 -17.53 -5.40
C LYS A 115 27.31 -18.41 -4.25
N LYS A 116 28.11 -17.87 -3.34
CA LYS A 116 28.61 -18.59 -2.15
C LYS A 116 27.46 -19.08 -1.25
N GLU A 117 26.44 -18.25 -1.02
CA GLU A 117 25.28 -18.65 -0.20
C GLU A 117 24.38 -19.68 -0.91
N VAL A 118 24.31 -19.66 -2.25
CA VAL A 118 23.65 -20.72 -3.03
C VAL A 118 24.42 -22.03 -2.91
N GLU A 119 25.74 -22.01 -3.12
CA GLU A 119 26.61 -23.19 -3.01
C GLU A 119 26.60 -23.79 -1.59
N ALA A 120 26.47 -22.94 -0.57
CA ALA A 120 26.33 -23.36 0.82
C ALA A 120 24.92 -23.88 1.18
N GLY A 121 23.95 -23.79 0.27
CA GLY A 121 22.56 -24.20 0.50
C GLY A 121 21.78 -23.30 1.47
N THR A 122 22.30 -22.11 1.79
CA THR A 122 21.71 -21.15 2.73
C THR A 122 20.82 -20.12 2.04
N LEU A 123 20.86 -20.05 0.71
CA LEU A 123 20.01 -19.18 -0.12
C LEU A 123 19.34 -19.98 -1.26
N PRO A 124 18.00 -20.00 -1.36
CA PRO A 124 17.30 -20.68 -2.44
C PRO A 124 17.66 -20.10 -3.83
N PRO A 125 17.88 -20.96 -4.85
CA PRO A 125 18.29 -20.49 -6.19
C PRO A 125 17.35 -19.46 -6.83
N ALA A 126 16.03 -19.60 -6.61
CA ALA A 126 15.05 -18.65 -7.14
C ALA A 126 15.19 -17.25 -6.50
N VAL A 127 15.45 -17.19 -5.19
CA VAL A 127 15.68 -15.91 -4.49
C VAL A 127 17.01 -15.30 -4.93
N ALA A 128 18.06 -16.12 -5.08
CA ALA A 128 19.35 -15.68 -5.59
C ALA A 128 19.27 -15.06 -6.99
N ALA A 129 18.53 -15.68 -7.91
CA ALA A 129 18.29 -15.11 -9.24
C ALA A 129 17.59 -13.75 -9.16
N GLY A 130 16.59 -13.61 -8.27
CA GLY A 130 15.92 -12.35 -8.03
C GLY A 130 16.83 -11.28 -7.39
N MET A 131 17.76 -11.68 -6.51
CA MET A 131 18.78 -10.81 -5.92
C MET A 131 19.74 -10.24 -6.98
N GLU A 132 20.21 -11.08 -7.92
CA GLU A 132 21.06 -10.65 -9.02
C GLU A 132 20.29 -9.70 -9.97
N GLU A 133 19.05 -10.04 -10.31
CA GLU A 133 18.20 -9.21 -11.16
C GLU A 133 17.98 -7.83 -10.54
N VAL A 134 17.55 -7.77 -9.28
CA VAL A 134 17.27 -6.49 -8.61
C VAL A 134 18.54 -5.64 -8.48
N TYR A 135 19.70 -6.25 -8.25
CA TYR A 135 20.99 -5.55 -8.24
C TYR A 135 21.27 -4.85 -9.57
N LEU A 136 21.17 -5.59 -10.68
CA LEU A 136 21.48 -5.07 -12.00
C LEU A 136 20.49 -3.97 -12.43
N ASN A 137 19.19 -4.16 -12.16
CA ASN A 137 18.17 -3.19 -12.51
C ASN A 137 18.26 -1.92 -11.66
N TYR A 138 18.51 -2.07 -10.35
CA TYR A 138 18.73 -0.92 -9.45
C TYR A 138 19.98 -0.13 -9.85
N LYS A 139 21.12 -0.81 -10.07
CA LYS A 139 22.34 -0.19 -10.55
C LYS A 139 22.10 0.61 -11.83
N SER A 140 21.43 0.01 -12.82
CA SER A 140 21.14 0.68 -14.08
C SER A 140 20.30 1.94 -13.87
N ALA A 141 19.28 1.88 -13.03
CA ALA A 141 18.40 3.02 -12.73
C ALA A 141 19.14 4.16 -12.02
N VAL A 142 19.91 3.86 -10.98
CA VAL A 142 20.64 4.87 -10.21
C VAL A 142 21.74 5.52 -11.06
N ILE A 143 22.48 4.76 -11.88
CA ILE A 143 23.48 5.34 -12.80
C ILE A 143 22.81 6.26 -13.84
N LYS A 144 21.66 5.85 -14.40
CA LYS A 144 20.90 6.67 -15.35
C LYS A 144 20.35 7.97 -14.76
N SER A 145 20.21 8.06 -13.43
CA SER A 145 19.83 9.32 -12.78
C SER A 145 20.87 10.43 -12.94
N GLY A 146 22.13 10.07 -13.23
CA GLY A 146 23.24 11.01 -13.30
C GLY A 146 23.79 11.47 -11.95
N ASP A 147 23.44 10.80 -10.85
CA ASP A 147 24.01 11.07 -9.52
C ASP A 147 25.54 10.82 -9.54
N PRO A 148 26.38 11.83 -9.21
CA PRO A 148 27.83 11.65 -9.11
C PRO A 148 28.26 10.58 -8.10
N LYS A 149 27.40 10.25 -7.13
CA LYS A 149 27.61 9.20 -6.12
C LYS A 149 26.85 7.90 -6.42
N ALA A 150 26.48 7.68 -7.69
CA ALA A 150 25.70 6.51 -8.09
C ALA A 150 26.35 5.19 -7.62
N ASP A 151 27.65 5.00 -7.83
CA ASP A 151 28.33 3.75 -7.47
C ASP A 151 28.34 3.49 -5.94
N GLU A 152 28.61 4.53 -5.14
CA GLU A 152 28.55 4.47 -3.67
C GLU A 152 27.13 4.14 -3.18
N THR A 153 26.14 4.82 -3.77
CA THR A 153 24.72 4.64 -3.45
C THR A 153 24.25 3.22 -3.79
N VAL A 154 24.61 2.72 -4.97
CA VAL A 154 24.29 1.35 -5.41
C VAL A 154 24.90 0.35 -4.45
N LEU A 155 26.19 0.44 -4.17
CA LEU A 155 26.86 -0.50 -3.27
C LEU A 155 26.24 -0.48 -1.87
N SER A 156 26.05 0.70 -1.28
CA SER A 156 25.49 0.86 0.06
C SER A 156 24.05 0.31 0.16
N ASN A 157 23.17 0.72 -0.74
CA ASN A 157 21.76 0.31 -0.69
C ASN A 157 21.59 -1.19 -1.03
N MET A 158 22.35 -1.71 -2.00
CA MET A 158 22.23 -3.11 -2.40
C MET A 158 22.81 -4.07 -1.36
N THR A 159 23.96 -3.75 -0.76
CA THR A 159 24.51 -4.58 0.34
C THR A 159 23.52 -4.67 1.50
N ALA A 160 22.93 -3.54 1.91
CA ALA A 160 21.88 -3.52 2.93
C ALA A 160 20.64 -4.35 2.52
N LEU A 161 20.12 -4.16 1.31
CA LEU A 161 18.94 -4.91 0.84
C LEU A 161 19.21 -6.41 0.83
N LEU A 162 20.31 -6.86 0.22
CA LEU A 162 20.61 -8.28 0.08
C LEU A 162 20.88 -8.94 1.44
N ASP A 163 21.53 -8.24 2.37
CA ASP A 163 21.67 -8.69 3.76
C ASP A 163 20.30 -8.86 4.45
N ARG A 164 19.39 -7.88 4.29
CA ARG A 164 18.05 -7.95 4.90
C ARG A 164 17.20 -9.07 4.29
N ILE A 165 17.25 -9.28 2.98
CA ILE A 165 16.55 -10.40 2.32
C ILE A 165 17.11 -11.72 2.84
N PHE A 166 18.44 -11.86 2.90
CA PHE A 166 19.10 -13.09 3.35
C PHE A 166 18.75 -13.43 4.79
N LEU A 167 18.68 -12.43 5.68
CA LEU A 167 18.21 -12.61 7.05
C LEU A 167 16.77 -13.11 7.09
N ASP A 168 15.88 -12.53 6.28
CA ASP A 168 14.48 -12.95 6.21
C ASP A 168 14.31 -14.36 5.60
N VAL A 169 15.18 -14.77 4.66
CA VAL A 169 15.19 -16.15 4.15
C VAL A 169 15.57 -17.14 5.26
N LYS A 170 16.53 -16.80 6.12
CA LYS A 170 16.97 -17.64 7.24
C LYS A 170 15.94 -17.68 8.37
N GLU A 171 15.37 -16.53 8.69
CA GLU A 171 14.39 -16.36 9.76
C GLU A 171 13.23 -15.49 9.25
N PRO A 172 12.22 -16.11 8.59
CA PRO A 172 11.14 -15.37 7.97
C PRO A 172 10.35 -14.53 8.97
N PHE A 173 10.31 -13.22 8.73
CA PHE A 173 9.46 -12.33 9.50
C PHE A 173 7.99 -12.69 9.28
N VAL A 174 7.22 -12.78 10.37
CA VAL A 174 5.78 -13.03 10.35
C VAL A 174 5.04 -11.74 10.63
N PHE A 175 4.18 -11.33 9.70
CA PHE A 175 3.38 -10.12 9.85
C PHE A 175 2.14 -10.36 10.70
N GLU A 176 1.94 -9.49 11.69
CA GLU A 176 0.70 -9.42 12.46
C GLU A 176 -0.44 -8.78 11.65
N PRO A 177 -1.72 -9.01 12.01
CA PRO A 177 -2.86 -8.39 11.31
C PRO A 177 -2.76 -6.86 11.24
N HIS A 178 -2.24 -6.25 12.31
CA HIS A 178 -1.76 -4.88 12.32
C HIS A 178 -0.26 -4.89 12.64
N HIS A 179 0.54 -4.54 11.65
CA HIS A 179 1.99 -4.47 11.78
C HIS A 179 2.42 -3.01 11.95
N LYS A 180 3.28 -2.75 12.94
CA LYS A 180 3.91 -1.44 13.15
C LYS A 180 5.30 -1.45 12.54
N ALA A 181 5.67 -0.36 11.86
CA ALA A 181 6.98 -0.21 11.25
C ALA A 181 8.10 -0.49 12.27
N LYS A 182 9.04 -1.37 11.91
CA LYS A 182 10.21 -1.65 12.76
C LYS A 182 11.29 -0.59 12.52
N ARG A 183 11.58 0.18 13.58
CA ARG A 183 12.57 1.26 13.58
C ARG A 183 13.89 0.88 14.29
N GLU A 184 13.88 -0.16 15.11
CA GLU A 184 15.01 -0.61 15.93
C GLU A 184 15.10 -2.15 15.97
N PRO A 185 16.30 -2.76 16.11
CA PRO A 185 17.63 -2.11 16.13
C PRO A 185 18.14 -1.73 14.72
N PHE A 186 17.37 -2.06 13.68
CA PHE A 186 17.60 -1.64 12.31
C PHE A 186 16.37 -0.85 11.86
N ASP A 187 16.57 0.36 11.36
CA ASP A 187 15.49 1.20 10.89
C ASP A 187 15.04 0.80 9.47
N TYR A 188 14.08 -0.12 9.39
CA TYR A 188 13.53 -0.59 8.10
C TYR A 188 12.75 0.52 7.36
N TYR A 189 12.20 1.50 8.08
CA TYR A 189 11.53 2.64 7.45
C TYR A 189 12.56 3.48 6.70
N MET A 190 13.62 3.91 7.38
CA MET A 190 14.67 4.73 6.78
C MET A 190 15.45 3.97 5.70
N PHE A 191 15.69 2.67 5.89
CA PHE A 191 16.22 1.79 4.85
C PHE A 191 15.37 1.87 3.58
N GLY A 192 14.04 1.68 3.69
CA GLY A 192 13.15 1.76 2.53
C GLY A 192 13.11 3.15 1.90
N GLN A 193 13.14 4.21 2.71
CA GLN A 193 13.24 5.58 2.20
C GLN A 193 14.54 5.79 1.41
N ASN A 194 15.68 5.37 1.95
CA ASN A 194 17.00 5.57 1.34
C ASN A 194 17.18 4.74 0.06
N TYR A 195 16.60 3.54 0.02
CA TYR A 195 16.61 2.69 -1.16
C TYR A 195 15.83 3.31 -2.34
N ILE A 196 14.64 3.86 -2.09
CA ILE A 196 13.77 4.39 -3.15
C ILE A 196 14.15 5.83 -3.56
N ARG A 197 14.70 6.63 -2.65
CA ARG A 197 15.08 8.04 -2.87
C ARG A 197 15.88 8.30 -4.17
N PRO A 198 16.95 7.55 -4.52
CA PRO A 198 17.71 7.81 -5.75
C PRO A 198 16.97 7.43 -7.04
N LEU A 199 15.81 6.78 -6.94
CA LEU A 199 14.97 6.44 -8.09
C LEU A 199 13.94 7.53 -8.42
N VAL A 200 13.74 8.49 -7.52
CA VAL A 200 12.75 9.55 -7.68
C VAL A 200 13.41 10.81 -8.25
N ASP A 201 12.98 11.22 -9.44
CA ASP A 201 13.36 12.51 -10.03
C ASP A 201 12.56 13.65 -9.38
N PHE A 202 12.99 14.10 -8.19
CA PHE A 202 12.31 15.19 -7.48
C PHE A 202 12.16 16.47 -8.30
N LYS A 203 13.05 16.71 -9.29
CA LYS A 203 12.94 17.88 -10.16
C LYS A 203 11.74 17.78 -11.09
N HIS A 204 11.34 16.58 -11.50
CA HIS A 204 10.15 16.33 -12.32
C HIS A 204 9.01 15.65 -11.57
N SER A 205 9.05 15.69 -10.23
CA SER A 205 7.96 15.25 -9.35
C SER A 205 7.08 16.42 -8.89
N TYR A 206 5.83 16.09 -8.51
CA TYR A 206 4.81 17.07 -8.12
C TYR A 206 3.90 16.58 -7.00
N VAL A 207 3.41 17.51 -6.19
CA VAL A 207 2.36 17.29 -5.19
C VAL A 207 1.17 18.20 -5.52
N GLY A 208 0.01 17.60 -5.80
CA GLY A 208 -1.25 18.29 -5.97
C GLY A 208 -1.92 18.59 -4.64
N ASN A 209 -2.39 19.82 -4.46
CA ASN A 209 -3.19 20.27 -3.32
C ASN A 209 -2.55 20.02 -1.95
N MET A 210 -1.26 20.38 -1.80
CA MET A 210 -0.55 20.33 -0.51
C MET A 210 -1.34 20.92 0.69
N PRO A 211 -2.13 22.02 0.56
CA PRO A 211 -2.96 22.53 1.65
C PRO A 211 -3.94 21.50 2.25
N LEU A 212 -4.50 20.59 1.44
CA LEU A 212 -5.41 19.56 1.93
C LEU A 212 -4.69 18.51 2.79
N PHE A 213 -3.44 18.17 2.46
CA PHE A 213 -2.65 17.30 3.34
C PHE A 213 -2.32 17.97 4.69
N MET A 214 -2.09 19.29 4.69
CA MET A 214 -1.93 20.05 5.94
C MET A 214 -3.23 20.09 6.76
N GLU A 215 -4.38 20.23 6.10
CA GLU A 215 -5.69 20.14 6.75
C GLU A 215 -5.91 18.76 7.40
N MET A 216 -5.53 17.67 6.72
CA MET A 216 -5.58 16.33 7.29
C MET A 216 -4.72 16.20 8.55
N GLU A 217 -3.56 16.87 8.59
CA GLU A 217 -2.72 16.89 9.80
C GLU A 217 -3.45 17.53 10.99
N GLU A 218 -4.18 18.62 10.75
CA GLU A 218 -5.00 19.27 11.78
C GLU A 218 -6.18 18.41 12.22
N GLN A 219 -6.86 17.73 11.28
CA GLN A 219 -7.93 16.78 11.58
C GLN A 219 -7.42 15.61 12.44
N LEU A 220 -6.24 15.08 12.13
CA LEU A 220 -5.58 14.04 12.94
C LEU A 220 -5.25 14.55 14.35
N LYS A 221 -4.76 15.78 14.51
CA LYS A 221 -4.52 16.42 15.82
C LYS A 221 -5.81 16.58 16.64
N GLN A 222 -6.95 16.75 15.98
CA GLN A 222 -8.28 16.81 16.62
C GLN A 222 -8.84 15.43 17.00
N GLY A 223 -8.11 14.34 16.70
CA GLY A 223 -8.56 12.98 17.00
C GLY A 223 -9.37 12.33 15.90
N HIS A 224 -9.51 12.95 14.73
CA HIS A 224 -10.29 12.40 13.63
C HIS A 224 -9.53 11.28 12.90
N ASN A 225 -10.26 10.46 12.14
CA ASN A 225 -9.69 9.44 11.26
C ASN A 225 -9.67 9.92 9.81
N ILE A 226 -8.63 9.58 9.06
CA ILE A 226 -8.46 9.91 7.64
C ILE A 226 -8.31 8.61 6.85
N ILE A 227 -9.14 8.42 5.82
CA ILE A 227 -8.98 7.36 4.83
C ILE A 227 -8.61 7.98 3.48
N LEU A 228 -7.50 7.54 2.92
CA LEU A 228 -7.05 7.89 1.58
C LEU A 228 -7.46 6.77 0.62
N MET A 229 -8.46 7.04 -0.23
CA MET A 229 -8.94 6.14 -1.27
C MET A 229 -8.14 6.36 -2.55
N SER A 230 -7.27 5.42 -2.87
CA SER A 230 -6.20 5.64 -3.86
C SER A 230 -6.24 4.66 -5.03
N ASN A 231 -5.67 5.06 -6.17
CA ASN A 231 -5.11 4.08 -7.11
C ASN A 231 -3.78 3.52 -6.56
N HIS A 232 -3.19 2.53 -7.22
CA HIS A 232 -1.97 1.86 -6.76
C HIS A 232 -1.12 1.51 -7.99
N GLN A 233 0.17 1.80 -8.01
CA GLN A 233 0.98 1.62 -9.22
C GLN A 233 2.19 0.71 -9.01
N SER A 234 2.84 0.78 -7.87
CA SER A 234 4.06 0.03 -7.58
C SER A 234 4.06 -0.49 -6.14
N GLU A 235 4.87 -1.49 -5.87
CA GLU A 235 5.10 -1.95 -4.49
C GLU A 235 5.83 -0.88 -3.65
N ALA A 236 6.47 0.09 -4.32
CA ALA A 236 7.15 1.22 -3.71
C ALA A 236 6.23 2.41 -3.39
N ASP A 237 4.92 2.34 -3.67
CA ASP A 237 3.97 3.43 -3.42
C ASP A 237 4.08 4.02 -2.00
N PRO A 238 4.17 3.22 -0.91
CA PRO A 238 4.37 3.76 0.44
C PRO A 238 5.62 4.62 0.59
N ALA A 239 6.73 4.22 -0.03
CA ALA A 239 7.97 4.98 0.01
C ALA A 239 7.87 6.27 -0.82
N ILE A 240 7.21 6.20 -1.97
CA ILE A 240 7.03 7.34 -2.88
C ILE A 240 6.13 8.40 -2.25
N ILE A 241 4.99 8.00 -1.67
CA ILE A 241 4.12 8.89 -0.89
C ILE A 241 4.93 9.56 0.22
N ALA A 242 5.69 8.77 0.99
CA ALA A 242 6.51 9.31 2.07
C ALA A 242 7.57 10.31 1.57
N LEU A 243 8.33 9.97 0.53
CA LEU A 243 9.39 10.83 -0.03
C LEU A 243 8.87 12.15 -0.60
N LEU A 244 7.65 12.16 -1.13
CA LEU A 244 7.04 13.37 -1.71
C LEU A 244 6.46 14.33 -0.65
N LEU A 245 6.20 13.84 0.57
CA LEU A 245 5.60 14.61 1.66
C LEU A 245 6.53 14.83 2.88
N GLU A 246 7.60 14.04 3.06
CA GLU A 246 8.46 13.99 4.26
C GLU A 246 9.03 15.34 4.70
N VAL A 247 9.26 16.28 3.77
CA VAL A 247 9.80 17.62 4.10
C VAL A 247 8.77 18.49 4.81
N ARG A 248 7.50 18.32 4.49
CA ARG A 248 6.40 19.17 4.98
C ARG A 248 5.57 18.50 6.05
N LEU A 249 5.42 17.18 5.97
CA LEU A 249 4.48 16.39 6.77
C LEU A 249 5.12 15.07 7.26
N PRO A 250 6.28 15.13 7.95
CA PRO A 250 6.99 13.93 8.42
C PRO A 250 6.13 13.06 9.33
N THR A 251 5.35 13.68 10.23
CA THR A 251 4.47 12.96 11.15
C THR A 251 3.39 12.17 10.41
N ILE A 252 2.78 12.73 9.35
CA ILE A 252 1.80 11.99 8.54
C ILE A 252 2.45 10.76 7.90
N VAL A 253 3.57 10.93 7.21
CA VAL A 253 4.13 9.85 6.39
C VAL A 253 4.76 8.73 7.22
N GLU A 254 5.24 9.03 8.42
CA GLU A 254 5.77 8.02 9.34
C GLU A 254 4.66 7.23 10.05
N ASN A 255 3.46 7.82 10.20
CA ASN A 255 2.33 7.20 10.89
C ASN A 255 1.25 6.64 9.94
N MET A 256 1.35 6.90 8.63
CA MET A 256 0.42 6.34 7.65
C MET A 256 0.41 4.82 7.68
N ILE A 257 -0.80 4.25 7.73
CA ILE A 257 -1.05 2.81 7.74
C ILE A 257 -1.52 2.38 6.35
N TYR A 258 -0.86 1.39 5.76
CA TYR A 258 -1.18 0.91 4.41
C TYR A 258 -1.95 -0.41 4.50
N VAL A 259 -3.12 -0.49 3.87
CA VAL A 259 -3.80 -1.77 3.67
C VAL A 259 -3.05 -2.54 2.59
N ALA A 260 -2.32 -3.59 2.99
CA ALA A 260 -1.38 -4.28 2.13
C ALA A 260 -1.77 -5.74 1.87
N GLY A 261 -1.57 -6.15 0.62
CA GLY A 261 -1.82 -7.51 0.12
C GLY A 261 -0.80 -8.54 0.59
N ASP A 262 -1.10 -9.81 0.37
CA ASP A 262 -0.29 -10.97 0.77
C ASP A 262 1.08 -11.07 0.08
N ARG A 263 1.20 -10.59 -1.17
CA ARG A 263 2.47 -10.69 -1.93
C ARG A 263 3.61 -9.92 -1.30
N VAL A 264 3.40 -8.65 -0.94
CA VAL A 264 4.45 -7.79 -0.39
C VAL A 264 4.88 -8.18 1.02
N ILE A 265 4.11 -9.05 1.69
CA ILE A 265 4.43 -9.60 3.02
C ILE A 265 4.93 -11.06 2.96
N THR A 266 4.95 -11.67 1.79
CA THR A 266 5.43 -13.06 1.57
C THR A 266 6.67 -13.13 0.69
N ASP A 267 6.81 -12.26 -0.31
CA ASP A 267 7.96 -12.21 -1.20
C ASP A 267 9.23 -11.75 -0.45
N PRO A 268 10.27 -12.60 -0.32
CA PRO A 268 11.50 -12.25 0.39
C PRO A 268 12.17 -10.97 -0.12
N LEU A 269 12.03 -10.65 -1.41
CA LEU A 269 12.63 -9.45 -2.01
C LEU A 269 11.89 -8.16 -1.63
N CYS A 270 10.65 -8.27 -1.15
CA CYS A 270 9.80 -7.14 -0.79
C CYS A 270 9.67 -6.97 0.73
N LYS A 271 9.72 -8.08 1.48
CA LYS A 271 9.53 -8.10 2.93
C LYS A 271 10.37 -7.08 3.69
N PRO A 272 11.67 -6.87 3.41
CA PRO A 272 12.44 -5.81 4.07
C PRO A 272 11.79 -4.42 3.99
N PHE A 273 11.21 -4.07 2.85
CA PHE A 273 10.50 -2.79 2.69
C PHE A 273 9.20 -2.76 3.48
N SER A 274 8.44 -3.85 3.45
CA SER A 274 7.17 -3.99 4.18
C SER A 274 7.35 -3.95 5.71
N ILE A 275 8.45 -4.53 6.23
CA ILE A 275 8.78 -4.47 7.66
C ILE A 275 8.91 -3.02 8.15
N GLY A 276 9.35 -2.11 7.29
CA GLY A 276 9.52 -0.68 7.57
C GLY A 276 8.25 0.18 7.48
N ARG A 277 7.07 -0.41 7.25
CA ARG A 277 5.80 0.34 7.11
C ARG A 277 4.79 -0.08 8.16
N ASN A 278 3.84 0.81 8.48
CA ASN A 278 2.67 0.43 9.26
C ASN A 278 1.66 -0.20 8.31
N LEU A 279 1.18 -1.41 8.59
CA LEU A 279 0.35 -2.19 7.68
C LEU A 279 -0.90 -2.72 8.37
N ILE A 280 -2.01 -2.75 7.63
CA ILE A 280 -3.10 -3.69 7.87
C ILE A 280 -2.96 -4.80 6.83
N CYS A 281 -2.60 -5.99 7.30
CA CYS A 281 -2.26 -7.11 6.43
C CYS A 281 -3.52 -7.86 6.00
N VAL A 282 -3.84 -7.87 4.71
CA VAL A 282 -5.02 -8.54 4.15
C VAL A 282 -4.65 -9.39 2.95
N TYR A 283 -5.33 -10.52 2.77
CA TYR A 283 -5.31 -11.28 1.54
C TYR A 283 -6.20 -10.59 0.51
N SER A 284 -5.65 -10.30 -0.67
CA SER A 284 -6.40 -9.66 -1.74
C SER A 284 -7.52 -10.58 -2.24
N LYS A 285 -8.69 -10.00 -2.58
CA LYS A 285 -9.76 -10.75 -3.23
C LYS A 285 -9.29 -11.39 -4.54
N LYS A 286 -8.35 -10.76 -5.25
CA LYS A 286 -7.77 -11.24 -6.52
C LYS A 286 -7.06 -12.59 -6.38
N HIS A 287 -6.46 -12.85 -5.22
CA HIS A 287 -5.67 -14.05 -4.93
C HIS A 287 -6.32 -14.96 -3.88
N MET A 288 -7.57 -14.67 -3.50
CA MET A 288 -8.29 -15.44 -2.49
C MET A 288 -8.52 -16.88 -2.96
N LEU A 289 -8.80 -17.07 -4.24
CA LEU A 289 -9.18 -18.34 -4.85
C LEU A 289 -8.02 -19.06 -5.57
N ASP A 290 -6.80 -18.52 -5.51
CA ASP A 290 -5.63 -19.11 -6.19
C ASP A 290 -5.31 -20.51 -5.65
N ASP A 291 -5.54 -20.72 -4.36
CA ASP A 291 -5.42 -22.01 -3.69
C ASP A 291 -6.70 -22.25 -2.85
N PRO A 292 -7.59 -23.17 -3.30
CA PRO A 292 -8.83 -23.49 -2.61
C PRO A 292 -8.66 -23.95 -1.15
N GLU A 293 -7.55 -24.63 -0.83
CA GLU A 293 -7.31 -25.15 0.52
C GLU A 293 -7.02 -24.04 1.53
N LEU A 294 -6.52 -22.90 1.05
CA LEU A 294 -6.13 -21.76 1.88
C LEU A 294 -7.26 -20.74 2.08
N ILE A 295 -8.40 -20.85 1.37
CA ILE A 295 -9.50 -19.87 1.40
C ILE A 295 -9.98 -19.57 2.82
N ASP A 296 -10.26 -20.60 3.62
CA ASP A 296 -10.82 -20.42 4.95
C ASP A 296 -9.82 -19.77 5.92
N MET A 297 -8.54 -20.12 5.78
CA MET A 297 -7.46 -19.52 6.56
C MET A 297 -7.27 -18.04 6.17
N LYS A 298 -7.26 -17.72 4.87
CA LYS A 298 -7.19 -16.34 4.35
C LYS A 298 -8.38 -15.49 4.82
N ARG A 299 -9.60 -16.03 4.78
CA ARG A 299 -10.82 -15.35 5.29
C ARG A 299 -10.76 -15.08 6.79
N LYS A 300 -10.30 -16.05 7.59
CA LYS A 300 -10.11 -15.89 9.03
C LYS A 300 -9.04 -14.83 9.33
N ALA A 301 -7.94 -14.81 8.58
CA ALA A 301 -6.92 -13.78 8.69
C ALA A 301 -7.48 -12.37 8.39
N ASN A 302 -8.16 -12.19 7.26
CA ASN A 302 -8.80 -10.90 6.92
C ASN A 302 -9.80 -10.45 7.98
N THR A 303 -10.57 -11.37 8.56
CA THR A 303 -11.51 -11.05 9.65
C THR A 303 -10.79 -10.51 10.88
N ARG A 304 -9.61 -11.04 11.22
CA ARG A 304 -8.78 -10.52 12.32
C ARG A 304 -8.26 -9.12 11.98
N SER A 305 -7.71 -8.92 10.78
CA SER A 305 -7.18 -7.62 10.35
C SER A 305 -8.25 -6.52 10.34
N LEU A 306 -9.47 -6.83 9.88
CA LEU A 306 -10.59 -5.89 9.93
C LEU A 306 -11.02 -5.55 11.36
N LYS A 307 -10.93 -6.50 12.31
CA LYS A 307 -11.21 -6.24 13.74
C LYS A 307 -10.14 -5.34 14.37
N GLU A 308 -8.87 -5.55 14.04
CA GLU A 308 -7.78 -4.66 14.48
C GLU A 308 -7.97 -3.26 13.91
N MET A 309 -8.25 -3.13 12.61
CA MET A 309 -8.53 -1.84 11.97
C MET A 309 -9.73 -1.12 12.61
N ALA A 310 -10.83 -1.83 12.90
CA ALA A 310 -11.95 -1.25 13.62
C ALA A 310 -11.55 -0.76 15.04
N THR A 311 -10.65 -1.48 15.71
CA THR A 311 -10.12 -1.09 17.03
C THR A 311 -9.27 0.16 16.94
N LEU A 312 -8.41 0.26 15.93
CA LEU A 312 -7.60 1.46 15.67
C LEU A 312 -8.50 2.67 15.39
N LEU A 313 -9.47 2.54 14.49
CA LEU A 313 -10.38 3.64 14.16
C LEU A 313 -11.17 4.13 15.39
N ARG A 314 -11.55 3.23 16.31
CA ARG A 314 -12.18 3.63 17.60
C ARG A 314 -11.28 4.49 18.49
N SER A 315 -9.95 4.36 18.37
CA SER A 315 -9.00 5.21 19.11
C SER A 315 -8.80 6.61 18.52
N GLY A 316 -9.28 6.85 17.29
CA GLY A 316 -9.11 8.11 16.58
C GLY A 316 -7.67 8.35 16.11
N SER A 317 -7.42 9.49 15.48
CA SER A 317 -6.09 9.90 14.98
C SER A 317 -5.42 8.92 14.02
N GLN A 318 -6.19 8.12 13.28
CA GLN A 318 -5.64 7.15 12.31
C GLN A 318 -5.62 7.74 10.91
N ILE A 319 -4.54 7.53 10.17
CA ILE A 319 -4.47 7.79 8.73
C ILE A 319 -4.19 6.48 7.98
N ILE A 320 -5.15 6.07 7.16
CA ILE A 320 -5.12 4.78 6.47
C ILE A 320 -5.17 5.00 4.96
N TRP A 321 -4.20 4.46 4.24
CA TRP A 321 -4.20 4.36 2.79
C TRP A 321 -4.76 3.00 2.35
N ILE A 322 -5.65 3.01 1.38
CA ILE A 322 -6.19 1.80 0.76
C ILE A 322 -6.34 2.02 -0.75
N ALA A 323 -6.04 0.97 -1.53
CA ALA A 323 -6.36 0.90 -2.94
C ALA A 323 -7.55 -0.06 -3.18
N PRO A 324 -8.78 0.45 -3.36
CA PRO A 324 -9.97 -0.39 -3.48
C PRO A 324 -9.98 -1.28 -4.73
N SER A 325 -9.15 -0.99 -5.74
CA SER A 325 -8.95 -1.88 -6.89
C SER A 325 -8.32 -3.22 -6.52
N GLY A 326 -7.69 -3.32 -5.33
CA GLY A 326 -7.09 -4.54 -4.79
C GLY A 326 -5.80 -4.99 -5.50
N GLY A 327 -5.22 -4.17 -6.38
CA GLY A 327 -3.92 -4.42 -7.00
C GLY A 327 -3.44 -3.23 -7.85
N ARG A 328 -2.19 -3.31 -8.30
CA ARG A 328 -1.56 -2.25 -9.10
C ARG A 328 -2.30 -2.00 -10.43
N ASP A 329 -2.26 -0.78 -10.92
CA ASP A 329 -2.69 -0.36 -12.24
C ASP A 329 -1.95 -1.16 -13.32
N ARG A 330 -2.53 -1.24 -14.52
CA ARG A 330 -1.91 -1.90 -15.68
C ARG A 330 -2.14 -1.06 -16.92
N PRO A 331 -1.25 -1.14 -17.92
CA PRO A 331 -1.51 -0.51 -19.20
C PRO A 331 -2.77 -1.13 -19.83
N VAL A 332 -3.61 -0.29 -20.41
CA VAL A 332 -4.78 -0.73 -21.17
C VAL A 332 -4.29 -1.52 -22.37
N SER A 333 -4.87 -2.71 -22.59
CA SER A 333 -4.55 -3.56 -23.73
C SER A 333 -4.73 -2.76 -25.02
N ASP A 334 -3.75 -2.84 -25.91
CA ASP A 334 -3.68 -2.22 -27.25
C ASP A 334 -3.21 -0.76 -27.32
N SER A 335 -3.43 0.09 -26.30
CA SER A 335 -2.90 1.46 -26.30
C SER A 335 -1.56 1.62 -25.57
N GLY A 336 -1.27 0.74 -24.62
CA GLY A 336 -0.11 0.88 -23.72
C GLY A 336 -0.27 2.00 -22.68
N GLU A 337 -1.43 2.66 -22.64
CA GLU A 337 -1.71 3.78 -21.77
C GLU A 337 -2.04 3.33 -20.35
N TRP A 338 -1.45 3.97 -19.34
CA TRP A 338 -1.73 3.71 -17.94
C TRP A 338 -2.87 4.61 -17.44
N ALA A 339 -3.76 4.01 -16.65
CA ALA A 339 -4.86 4.67 -15.96
C ALA A 339 -5.15 3.95 -14.63
N PRO A 340 -5.76 4.65 -13.64
CA PRO A 340 -6.25 4.02 -12.43
C PRO A 340 -7.12 2.79 -12.70
N ALA A 341 -6.87 1.69 -12.00
CA ALA A 341 -7.72 0.51 -12.08
C ALA A 341 -9.07 0.74 -11.39
N PRO A 342 -10.18 0.19 -11.91
CA PRO A 342 -11.50 0.33 -11.30
C PRO A 342 -11.54 -0.10 -9.83
N PHE A 343 -12.24 0.68 -9.01
CA PHE A 343 -12.43 0.38 -7.59
C PHE A 343 -13.48 -0.72 -7.39
N ASP A 344 -13.25 -1.61 -6.40
CA ASP A 344 -14.29 -2.53 -5.94
C ASP A 344 -15.27 -1.79 -5.01
N PRO A 345 -16.55 -1.63 -5.41
CA PRO A 345 -17.53 -0.89 -4.62
C PRO A 345 -17.73 -1.46 -3.21
N SER A 346 -17.56 -2.78 -3.06
CA SER A 346 -17.69 -3.43 -1.75
C SER A 346 -16.55 -3.03 -0.81
N SER A 347 -15.34 -2.84 -1.34
CA SER A 347 -14.18 -2.43 -0.54
C SER A 347 -14.31 -0.97 -0.11
N VAL A 348 -14.78 -0.09 -1.01
CA VAL A 348 -15.08 1.31 -0.68
C VAL A 348 -16.16 1.41 0.41
N ASP A 349 -17.28 0.71 0.25
CA ASP A 349 -18.38 0.76 1.21
C ASP A 349 -18.00 0.17 2.58
N ASN A 350 -17.22 -0.92 2.61
CA ASN A 350 -16.73 -1.49 3.86
C ASN A 350 -15.91 -0.49 4.65
N MET A 351 -14.97 0.21 4.00
CA MET A 351 -14.17 1.25 4.67
C MET A 351 -15.01 2.41 5.16
N ARG A 352 -15.96 2.89 4.32
CA ARG A 352 -16.89 3.95 4.72
C ARG A 352 -17.68 3.57 5.98
N ARG A 353 -18.28 2.37 6.00
CA ARG A 353 -19.02 1.89 7.16
C ARG A 353 -18.15 1.77 8.40
N LEU A 354 -16.92 1.26 8.27
CA LEU A 354 -16.01 1.14 9.41
C LEU A 354 -15.70 2.49 10.05
N VAL A 355 -15.48 3.51 9.24
CA VAL A 355 -15.21 4.88 9.70
C VAL A 355 -16.45 5.49 10.36
N GLU A 356 -17.61 5.42 9.72
CA GLU A 356 -18.86 5.97 10.25
C GLU A 356 -19.26 5.37 11.61
N HIS A 357 -18.94 4.09 11.82
CA HIS A 357 -19.27 3.37 13.06
C HIS A 357 -18.09 3.33 14.05
N SER A 358 -17.02 4.10 13.80
CA SER A 358 -15.83 4.09 14.65
C SER A 358 -15.99 4.94 15.93
N GLY A 359 -16.88 5.93 15.93
CA GLY A 359 -17.07 6.85 17.05
C GLY A 359 -16.42 8.22 16.79
N PRO A 360 -15.08 8.32 16.69
CA PRO A 360 -14.43 9.56 16.27
C PRO A 360 -14.87 9.99 14.86
N PRO A 361 -14.91 11.31 14.56
CA PRO A 361 -15.18 11.79 13.22
C PRO A 361 -14.18 11.21 12.21
N GLY A 362 -14.63 10.94 11.00
CA GLY A 362 -13.74 10.41 9.97
C GLY A 362 -14.04 10.91 8.58
N HIS A 363 -12.98 11.02 7.79
CA HIS A 363 -12.94 11.70 6.52
C HIS A 363 -12.40 10.76 5.43
N ILE A 364 -12.96 10.83 4.24
CA ILE A 364 -12.57 9.99 3.10
C ILE A 364 -12.16 10.88 1.94
N TYR A 365 -10.88 10.85 1.62
CA TYR A 365 -10.30 11.67 0.55
C TYR A 365 -9.89 10.80 -0.65
N PRO A 366 -10.24 11.19 -1.88
CA PRO A 366 -9.68 10.58 -3.08
C PRO A 366 -8.23 11.03 -3.29
N LEU A 367 -7.31 10.06 -3.40
CA LEU A 367 -5.88 10.28 -3.64
C LEU A 367 -5.46 9.67 -4.97
N ALA A 368 -4.72 10.42 -5.77
CA ALA A 368 -4.07 9.90 -6.98
C ALA A 368 -2.56 9.77 -6.76
N ILE A 369 -1.99 8.68 -7.27
CA ILE A 369 -0.54 8.45 -7.34
C ILE A 369 -0.13 8.11 -8.77
N LEU A 370 0.96 8.71 -9.24
CA LEU A 370 1.59 8.43 -10.52
C LEU A 370 3.08 8.12 -10.30
N CYS A 371 3.46 6.86 -10.44
CA CYS A 371 4.83 6.40 -10.28
C CYS A 371 5.14 5.05 -10.93
N HIS A 372 4.27 4.52 -11.79
CA HIS A 372 4.48 3.21 -12.41
C HIS A 372 5.84 3.11 -13.13
N ASP A 373 6.39 4.20 -13.68
CA ASP A 373 7.69 4.16 -14.36
C ASP A 373 8.85 3.74 -13.45
N ILE A 374 8.78 4.05 -12.14
CA ILE A 374 9.86 3.77 -11.19
C ILE A 374 10.01 2.27 -10.95
N MET A 375 8.89 1.56 -10.76
CA MET A 375 8.86 0.13 -10.49
C MET A 375 7.54 -0.48 -10.99
N PRO A 376 7.38 -0.61 -12.33
CA PRO A 376 6.12 -1.02 -12.91
C PRO A 376 5.82 -2.48 -12.58
N PRO A 377 4.55 -2.85 -12.44
CA PRO A 377 4.16 -4.24 -12.37
C PRO A 377 4.42 -4.97 -13.70
N PRO A 378 4.50 -6.31 -13.69
CA PRO A 378 4.44 -7.10 -14.90
C PRO A 378 3.15 -6.82 -15.69
N LEU A 379 3.22 -6.93 -17.02
CA LEU A 379 2.10 -6.63 -17.92
C LEU A 379 0.84 -7.47 -17.63
N LYS A 380 1.02 -8.69 -17.11
CA LYS A 380 -0.07 -9.58 -16.69
C LYS A 380 0.02 -9.82 -15.18
N VAL A 381 -1.12 -10.12 -14.57
CA VAL A 381 -1.13 -10.60 -13.18
C VAL A 381 -0.55 -12.01 -13.18
N GLU A 382 0.67 -12.15 -12.66
CA GLU A 382 1.32 -13.45 -12.48
C GLU A 382 0.66 -14.17 -11.29
N LYS A 383 0.63 -15.50 -11.27
CA LYS A 383 0.09 -16.27 -10.14
C LYS A 383 1.15 -16.56 -9.07
N GLU A 384 2.37 -16.78 -9.50
CA GLU A 384 3.50 -17.13 -8.63
C GLU A 384 4.13 -15.88 -8.00
N ILE A 385 4.85 -16.08 -6.89
CA ILE A 385 5.65 -15.04 -6.21
C ILE A 385 7.01 -14.98 -6.90
N GLY A 386 7.62 -13.79 -6.98
CA GLY A 386 8.89 -13.58 -7.66
C GLY A 386 8.76 -12.90 -9.03
N GLU A 387 7.89 -11.90 -9.12
CA GLU A 387 7.69 -11.12 -10.35
C GLU A 387 8.99 -10.47 -10.85
N LYS A 388 9.15 -10.37 -12.18
CA LYS A 388 10.30 -9.68 -12.78
C LYS A 388 10.34 -8.21 -12.35
N ARG A 389 11.47 -7.76 -11.79
CA ARG A 389 11.59 -6.39 -11.23
C ARG A 389 12.27 -5.44 -12.18
N VAL A 390 11.49 -4.70 -12.96
CA VAL A 390 12.01 -3.55 -13.73
C VAL A 390 12.09 -2.34 -12.80
N ILE A 391 13.22 -1.62 -12.83
CA ILE A 391 13.46 -0.43 -12.02
C ILE A 391 13.96 0.68 -12.93
N SER A 392 13.46 1.91 -12.75
CA SER A 392 13.93 3.08 -13.47
C SER A 392 13.97 4.34 -12.60
N PHE A 393 14.73 5.34 -13.05
CA PHE A 393 14.73 6.68 -12.48
C PHE A 393 13.68 7.53 -13.20
N HIS A 394 12.69 8.05 -12.46
CA HIS A 394 11.61 8.82 -13.08
C HIS A 394 10.94 9.81 -12.10
N GLY A 395 10.25 10.81 -12.65
CA GLY A 395 9.39 11.70 -11.89
C GLY A 395 8.15 10.96 -11.35
N ALA A 396 7.69 11.38 -10.17
CA ALA A 396 6.52 10.83 -9.51
C ALA A 396 5.54 11.94 -9.08
N GLY A 397 4.27 11.59 -8.97
CA GLY A 397 3.19 12.49 -8.63
C GLY A 397 2.31 11.92 -7.53
N ILE A 398 1.90 12.77 -6.61
CA ILE A 398 0.76 12.49 -5.73
C ILE A 398 -0.17 13.69 -5.73
N SER A 399 -1.47 13.45 -5.59
CA SER A 399 -2.47 14.51 -5.46
C SER A 399 -3.59 14.03 -4.55
N VAL A 400 -4.19 14.94 -3.81
CA VAL A 400 -5.43 14.70 -3.08
C VAL A 400 -6.46 15.75 -3.46
N ALA A 401 -7.74 15.40 -3.47
CA ALA A 401 -8.84 16.34 -3.69
C ALA A 401 -9.75 16.36 -2.46
N PRO A 402 -10.67 17.34 -2.32
CA PRO A 402 -11.55 17.45 -1.16
C PRO A 402 -12.35 16.16 -0.89
N GLU A 403 -12.73 15.97 0.37
CA GLU A 403 -13.54 14.82 0.77
C GLU A 403 -14.87 14.76 -0.01
N ILE A 404 -15.30 13.54 -0.33
CA ILE A 404 -16.57 13.33 -1.03
C ILE A 404 -17.63 12.98 0.01
N SER A 405 -18.66 13.82 0.11
CA SER A 405 -19.79 13.57 1.00
C SER A 405 -20.67 12.45 0.48
N PHE A 406 -20.75 11.35 1.24
CA PHE A 406 -21.63 10.22 0.92
C PHE A 406 -23.09 10.66 0.83
N SER A 407 -23.57 11.47 1.78
CA SER A 407 -24.97 11.95 1.79
C SER A 407 -25.30 12.79 0.57
N ASN A 408 -24.37 13.64 0.12
CA ASN A 408 -24.62 14.53 -1.02
C ASN A 408 -24.63 13.75 -2.34
N VAL A 409 -23.66 12.85 -2.55
CA VAL A 409 -23.57 12.04 -3.77
C VAL A 409 -24.76 11.08 -3.90
N THR A 410 -25.27 10.59 -2.77
CA THR A 410 -26.30 9.54 -2.77
C THR A 410 -27.72 10.05 -2.50
N ALA A 411 -27.92 11.36 -2.37
CA ALA A 411 -29.22 11.96 -2.05
C ALA A 411 -30.34 11.58 -3.02
N ALA A 412 -30.02 11.39 -4.30
CA ALA A 412 -30.97 11.00 -5.34
C ALA A 412 -30.99 9.48 -5.62
N CYS A 413 -30.22 8.68 -4.88
CA CYS A 413 -30.15 7.24 -5.11
C CYS A 413 -31.37 6.52 -4.52
N GLU A 414 -32.06 5.77 -5.37
CA GLU A 414 -33.30 5.05 -5.01
C GLU A 414 -33.08 3.87 -4.06
N ASN A 415 -31.86 3.32 -4.01
CA ASN A 415 -31.55 2.16 -3.18
C ASN A 415 -30.07 2.11 -2.74
N PRO A 416 -29.73 1.31 -1.71
CA PRO A 416 -28.37 1.24 -1.17
C PRO A 416 -27.31 0.76 -2.16
N GLU A 417 -27.67 -0.09 -3.13
CA GLU A 417 -26.72 -0.62 -4.11
C GLU A 417 -26.31 0.48 -5.10
N LYS A 418 -27.28 1.22 -5.63
CA LYS A 418 -27.03 2.40 -6.47
C LYS A 418 -26.23 3.47 -5.70
N ALA A 419 -26.52 3.67 -4.42
CA ALA A 419 -25.80 4.61 -3.57
C ALA A 419 -24.32 4.23 -3.42
N LYS A 420 -24.04 2.94 -3.17
CA LYS A 420 -22.69 2.38 -3.10
C LYS A 420 -21.92 2.60 -4.40
N ASP A 421 -22.54 2.29 -5.54
CA ASP A 421 -21.90 2.42 -6.85
C ASP A 421 -21.66 3.89 -7.22
N ALA A 422 -22.64 4.78 -6.95
CA ALA A 422 -22.51 6.21 -7.20
C ALA A 422 -21.37 6.84 -6.37
N TYR A 423 -21.27 6.48 -5.09
CA TYR A 423 -20.19 6.96 -4.22
C TYR A 423 -18.82 6.44 -4.67
N THR A 424 -18.73 5.15 -5.01
CA THR A 424 -17.51 4.54 -5.56
C THR A 424 -17.07 5.23 -6.84
N LYS A 425 -18.03 5.51 -7.74
CA LYS A 425 -17.77 6.21 -8.99
C LYS A 425 -17.27 7.63 -8.74
N ALA A 426 -17.88 8.38 -7.83
CA ALA A 426 -17.45 9.74 -7.51
C ALA A 426 -15.99 9.80 -7.01
N LEU A 427 -15.60 8.86 -6.13
CA LEU A 427 -14.22 8.71 -5.68
C LEU A 427 -13.28 8.37 -6.84
N TYR A 428 -13.65 7.38 -7.65
CA TYR A 428 -12.84 6.93 -8.78
C TYR A 428 -12.66 8.02 -9.85
N ASP A 429 -13.73 8.76 -10.19
CA ASP A 429 -13.68 9.87 -11.13
C ASP A 429 -12.73 10.97 -10.63
N SER A 430 -12.79 11.31 -9.34
CA SER A 430 -11.88 12.30 -8.74
C SER A 430 -10.42 11.83 -8.75
N VAL A 431 -10.16 10.56 -8.45
CA VAL A 431 -8.80 9.97 -8.55
C VAL A 431 -8.30 10.04 -9.99
N THR A 432 -9.15 9.77 -10.97
CA THR A 432 -8.81 9.80 -12.40
C THR A 432 -8.50 11.21 -12.88
N GLU A 433 -9.32 12.21 -12.52
CA GLU A 433 -9.08 13.61 -12.86
C GLU A 433 -7.75 14.12 -12.30
N GLN A 434 -7.46 13.80 -11.04
CA GLN A 434 -6.18 14.13 -10.42
C GLN A 434 -5.00 13.42 -11.10
N TYR A 435 -5.17 12.14 -11.44
CA TYR A 435 -4.15 11.37 -12.14
C TYR A 435 -3.81 11.97 -13.50
N ASP A 436 -4.81 12.42 -14.27
CA ASP A 436 -4.61 13.04 -15.58
C ASP A 436 -3.83 14.36 -15.48
N VAL A 437 -4.06 15.14 -14.42
CA VAL A 437 -3.26 16.35 -14.14
C VAL A 437 -1.80 15.98 -13.85
N LEU A 438 -1.56 14.99 -12.98
CA LEU A 438 -0.19 14.51 -12.69
C LEU A 438 0.50 13.98 -13.95
N LYS A 439 -0.22 13.23 -14.78
CA LYS A 439 0.26 12.71 -16.06
C LYS A 439 0.62 13.84 -17.03
N SER A 440 -0.21 14.87 -17.12
CA SER A 440 0.08 16.06 -17.93
C SER A 440 1.32 16.81 -17.43
N ALA A 441 1.52 16.88 -16.11
CA ALA A 441 2.68 17.52 -15.49
C ALA A 441 3.98 16.77 -15.77
N ILE A 442 3.95 15.44 -15.61
CA ILE A 442 5.13 14.57 -15.63
C ILE A 442 5.41 14.07 -17.05
N HIS A 443 4.53 13.25 -17.62
CA HIS A 443 4.70 12.70 -18.97
C HIS A 443 4.47 13.74 -20.06
N GLY A 444 3.49 14.64 -19.85
CA GLY A 444 3.22 15.76 -20.74
C GLY A 444 4.22 16.91 -20.61
N LYS A 445 5.14 16.84 -19.63
CA LYS A 445 6.22 17.83 -19.39
C LYS A 445 5.74 19.28 -19.15
N LYS A 446 4.46 19.49 -18.83
CA LYS A 446 3.91 20.82 -18.52
C LYS A 446 4.34 21.33 -17.14
N GLY A 447 4.79 20.43 -16.28
CA GLY A 447 5.13 20.74 -14.89
C GLY A 447 4.01 21.45 -14.14
N LEU A 448 4.31 22.59 -13.50
CA LEU A 448 3.33 23.34 -12.73
C LEU A 448 2.18 23.92 -13.58
N GLU A 449 2.40 24.12 -14.88
CA GLU A 449 1.39 24.63 -15.82
C GLU A 449 0.28 23.61 -16.11
N ALA A 450 0.44 22.35 -15.70
CA ALA A 450 -0.63 21.36 -15.74
C ALA A 450 -1.72 21.62 -14.69
N SER A 451 -1.48 22.51 -13.71
CA SER A 451 -2.45 22.80 -12.66
C SER A 451 -3.80 23.23 -13.23
N THR A 452 -4.86 22.83 -12.55
CA THR A 452 -6.24 23.19 -12.86
C THR A 452 -6.86 23.93 -11.67
N PRO A 453 -8.06 24.51 -11.79
CA PRO A 453 -8.75 25.13 -10.65
C PRO A 453 -8.99 24.16 -9.47
N VAL A 454 -9.00 22.85 -9.73
CA VAL A 454 -9.25 21.80 -8.72
C VAL A 454 -7.98 21.07 -8.27
N VAL A 455 -6.90 21.13 -9.04
CA VAL A 455 -5.60 20.53 -8.69
C VAL A 455 -4.49 21.56 -8.86
N SER A 456 -4.07 22.14 -7.74
CA SER A 456 -2.93 23.05 -7.66
C SER A 456 -1.64 22.27 -7.42
N LEU A 457 -0.77 22.19 -8.42
CA LEU A 457 0.51 21.49 -8.30
C LEU A 457 1.56 22.34 -7.59
N SER A 458 2.42 21.65 -6.83
CA SER A 458 3.57 22.22 -6.15
C SER A 458 4.75 21.24 -6.21
N LYS A 459 5.96 21.71 -5.87
CA LYS A 459 7.12 20.84 -5.79
C LYS A 459 7.19 20.14 -4.42
N PRO A 460 7.52 18.83 -4.37
CA PRO A 460 7.66 18.10 -3.10
C PRO A 460 8.78 18.65 -2.23
N ARG A 461 9.80 19.23 -2.86
CA ARG A 461 10.91 19.92 -2.22
C ARG A 461 10.98 21.32 -2.80
N LEU A 462 10.71 22.33 -1.97
CA LEU A 462 10.99 23.71 -2.34
C LEU A 462 12.51 23.84 -2.48
N LYS A 463 12.99 24.60 -3.47
CA LYS A 463 14.36 25.12 -3.44
C LYS A 463 14.45 26.11 -2.28
N THR A 464 14.64 25.61 -1.06
CA THR A 464 15.22 26.42 -0.01
C THR A 464 16.72 26.30 -0.20
N ASP A 465 17.35 27.40 -0.61
CA ASP A 465 18.80 27.54 -0.53
C ASP A 465 19.27 27.07 0.85
N THR A 466 20.31 26.23 0.85
CA THR A 466 21.03 25.73 2.03
C THR A 466 20.26 24.81 2.99
N GLN A 467 20.14 23.53 2.64
CA GLN A 467 20.17 22.47 3.66
C GLN A 467 21.47 21.69 3.50
N LYS A 468 22.38 21.89 4.46
CA LYS A 468 23.60 21.09 4.58
C LYS A 468 23.22 19.60 4.61
N PRO A 469 23.99 18.72 3.95
CA PRO A 469 23.75 17.30 4.05
C PRO A 469 23.83 16.91 5.54
N CYS A 470 22.76 16.28 6.02
CA CYS A 470 22.79 15.57 7.28
C CYS A 470 23.79 14.41 7.10
N MET A 471 25.05 14.66 7.43
CA MET A 471 26.06 13.62 7.58
C MET A 471 25.73 12.90 8.88
N ILE A 472 25.20 11.70 8.77
CA ILE A 472 25.10 10.75 9.88
C ILE A 472 26.44 10.00 9.90
N LEU A 473 27.16 10.15 11.01
CA LEU A 473 28.27 9.28 11.42
C LEU A 473 27.74 7.92 11.87
#